data_AF-A0A7W1UYK6-F1
#
_entry.id   AF-A0A7W1UYK6-F1
#
_cell.length_a   1.000
_cell.length_b   1.000
_cell.length_c   1.000
_cell.angle_alpha   90.00
_cell.angle_beta   90.00
_cell.angle_gamma   90.00
#
_symmetry.space_group_name_H-M   'P 1'
#
loop_
_entity.id
_entity.type
_entity.pdbx_description
1 polymer ?
#
loop_
_entity_poly.entity_id
_entity_poly.type
_entity_poly.pdbx_seq_one_letter_code
_entity_poly.pdbx_strand_id
1 'polypeptide(L)'
;MKLSGQELYNKLVNEYKIIGEKGIINFSLKDLTISIETKDTVGNLLQEWLKAWMMAEKVEFEENANSQVFPDFHLDKHNKKLDLLEVKTFDWDRGPGFDLANFDSYCNSLLTSAYRIDSDYLIFAYQMSGSEITIKNVWFKKIWELACPSGTYPLKVQEKKSVIYNIRPSTWYSERTKFNPFVSKEEFLSALNETRYQYPQTRHTNGHWLQNVLKNYEEHTGIKLQVR
;
A
#
# COMPACT_ATOMS: atom_id res chain seq x y z
N MET A 1 -18.31 -3.71 14.90
CA MET A 1 -18.29 -4.97 14.14
C MET A 1 -16.90 -5.18 13.60
N LYS A 2 -16.30 -6.34 13.85
CA LYS A 2 -14.98 -6.69 13.31
C LYS A 2 -15.10 -7.12 11.85
N LEU A 3 -14.25 -6.59 10.98
CA LEU A 3 -14.11 -7.01 9.58
C LEU A 3 -12.63 -7.24 9.26
N SER A 4 -12.34 -8.26 8.47
CA SER A 4 -11.07 -8.38 7.75
C SER A 4 -10.98 -7.35 6.62
N GLY A 5 -9.78 -7.15 6.06
CA GLY A 5 -9.60 -6.25 4.91
C GLY A 5 -10.47 -6.63 3.71
N GLN A 6 -10.64 -7.93 3.45
CA GLN A 6 -11.44 -8.43 2.32
C GLN A 6 -12.94 -8.17 2.52
N GLU A 7 -13.44 -8.33 3.75
CA GLU A 7 -14.83 -8.01 4.09
C GLU A 7 -15.09 -6.51 4.04
N LEU A 8 -14.14 -5.69 4.52
CA LEU A 8 -14.20 -4.24 4.40
C LEU A 8 -14.29 -3.80 2.94
N TYR A 9 -13.44 -4.36 2.07
CA TYR A 9 -13.50 -4.11 0.63
C TYR A 9 -14.85 -4.50 0.04
N ASN A 10 -15.35 -5.70 0.36
CA ASN A 10 -16.64 -6.17 -0.17
C ASN A 10 -17.79 -5.25 0.27
N LYS A 11 -17.79 -4.82 1.53
CA LYS A 11 -18.78 -3.88 2.05
C LYS A 11 -18.68 -2.52 1.35
N LEU A 12 -17.47 -1.99 1.15
CA LEU A 12 -17.26 -0.70 0.50
C LEU A 12 -17.65 -0.72 -1.00
N VAL A 13 -17.26 -1.77 -1.72
CA VAL A 13 -17.37 -1.82 -3.18
C VAL A 13 -18.65 -2.50 -3.65
N ASN A 14 -19.07 -3.60 -3.03
CA ASN A 14 -20.22 -4.38 -3.51
C ASN A 14 -21.53 -3.94 -2.84
N GLU A 15 -21.49 -3.64 -1.54
CA GLU A 15 -22.69 -3.22 -0.80
C GLU A 15 -22.90 -1.70 -0.90
N TYR A 16 -21.89 -0.90 -0.54
CA TYR A 16 -21.94 0.56 -0.55
C TYR A 16 -21.75 1.17 -1.95
N LYS A 17 -21.22 0.39 -2.90
CA LYS A 17 -21.14 0.74 -4.34
C LYS A 17 -20.44 2.07 -4.63
N ILE A 18 -19.29 2.31 -3.98
CA ILE A 18 -18.58 3.58 -4.12
C ILE A 18 -18.01 3.88 -5.53
N ILE A 19 -17.82 2.86 -6.37
CA ILE A 19 -17.22 3.06 -7.69
C ILE A 19 -18.21 3.81 -8.59
N GLY A 20 -17.75 4.93 -9.16
CA GLY A 20 -18.55 5.85 -9.97
C GLY A 20 -19.11 7.03 -9.16
N GLU A 21 -19.09 6.95 -7.83
CA GLU A 21 -19.56 8.03 -6.96
C GLU A 21 -18.61 9.23 -6.96
N LYS A 22 -19.17 10.37 -6.59
CA LYS A 22 -18.55 11.69 -6.70
C LYS A 22 -18.45 12.37 -5.33
N GLY A 23 -17.35 13.07 -5.12
CA GLY A 23 -17.13 13.99 -4.00
C GLY A 23 -16.65 15.35 -4.50
N ILE A 24 -16.77 16.37 -3.66
CA ILE A 24 -16.27 17.72 -3.94
C ILE A 24 -15.48 18.19 -2.73
N ILE A 25 -14.32 18.82 -2.97
CA ILE A 25 -13.54 19.45 -1.92
C ILE A 25 -13.87 20.93 -1.88
N ASN A 26 -14.47 21.38 -0.79
CA ASN A 26 -14.66 22.80 -0.50
C ASN A 26 -13.90 23.18 0.77
N PHE A 27 -13.30 24.36 0.75
CA PHE A 27 -12.74 25.00 1.93
C PHE A 27 -13.55 26.27 2.23
N SER A 28 -14.15 26.31 3.42
CA SER A 28 -14.95 27.44 3.89
C SER A 28 -14.25 28.13 5.05
N LEU A 29 -14.07 29.45 4.95
CA LEU A 29 -13.54 30.29 6.02
C LEU A 29 -14.35 31.59 6.09
N LYS A 30 -15.05 31.79 7.22
CA LYS A 30 -16.07 32.83 7.38
C LYS A 30 -17.14 32.73 6.29
N ASP A 31 -17.35 33.80 5.54
CA ASP A 31 -18.34 33.96 4.47
C ASP A 31 -17.81 33.55 3.09
N LEU A 32 -16.54 33.18 2.97
CA LEU A 32 -15.95 32.72 1.72
C LEU A 32 -15.83 31.20 1.69
N THR A 33 -16.32 30.59 0.60
CA THR A 33 -16.09 29.18 0.26
C THR A 33 -15.43 29.09 -1.10
N ILE A 34 -14.33 28.35 -1.17
CA ILE A 34 -13.65 28.02 -2.43
C ILE A 34 -13.73 26.53 -2.68
N SER A 35 -13.78 26.15 -3.95
CA SER A 35 -13.59 24.77 -4.37
C SER A 35 -12.11 24.51 -4.62
N ILE A 36 -11.61 23.38 -4.13
CA ILE A 36 -10.20 22.99 -4.27
C ILE A 36 -10.05 22.15 -5.52
N GLU A 37 -9.19 22.60 -6.44
CA GLU A 37 -8.89 21.92 -7.71
C GLU A 37 -7.49 21.26 -7.72
N THR A 38 -6.77 21.33 -6.60
CA THR A 38 -5.45 20.72 -6.46
C THR A 38 -5.55 19.24 -6.07
N LYS A 39 -4.67 18.42 -6.64
CA LYS A 39 -4.67 16.96 -6.47
C LYS A 39 -3.89 16.48 -5.24
N ASP A 40 -3.04 17.34 -4.68
CA ASP A 40 -2.07 16.97 -3.64
C ASP A 40 -2.73 16.56 -2.31
N THR A 41 -3.96 16.99 -2.06
CA THR A 41 -4.70 16.71 -0.82
C THR A 41 -5.65 15.52 -0.94
N VAL A 42 -5.93 15.03 -2.15
CA VAL A 42 -6.97 14.01 -2.40
C VAL A 42 -6.66 12.71 -1.67
N GLY A 43 -5.39 12.32 -1.61
CA GLY A 43 -4.99 11.08 -0.93
C GLY A 43 -5.32 11.09 0.55
N ASN A 44 -4.87 12.12 1.27
CA ASN A 44 -5.16 12.29 2.69
C ASN A 44 -6.66 12.41 2.95
N LEU A 45 -7.38 13.13 2.07
CA LEU A 45 -8.82 13.27 2.17
C LEU A 45 -9.55 11.92 2.07
N LEU A 46 -9.19 11.08 1.10
CA LEU A 46 -9.85 9.78 0.91
C LEU A 46 -9.55 8.82 2.06
N GLN A 47 -8.37 8.89 2.66
CA GLN A 47 -8.03 8.13 3.86
C GLN A 47 -8.85 8.58 5.08
N GLU A 48 -8.96 9.89 5.33
CA GLU A 48 -9.83 10.43 6.40
C GLU A 48 -11.32 10.15 6.14
N TRP A 49 -11.74 10.21 4.88
CA TRP A 49 -13.10 9.85 4.49
C TRP A 49 -13.38 8.37 4.76
N LEU A 50 -12.46 7.46 4.43
CA LEU A 50 -12.62 6.03 4.69
C LEU A 50 -12.75 5.76 6.19
N LYS A 51 -11.95 6.42 7.02
CA LYS A 51 -12.08 6.38 8.48
C LYS A 51 -13.47 6.81 8.94
N ALA A 52 -13.95 7.96 8.47
CA ALA A 52 -15.28 8.46 8.83
C ALA A 52 -16.39 7.48 8.39
N TRP A 53 -16.26 6.89 7.21
CA TRP A 53 -17.17 5.86 6.71
C TRP A 53 -17.13 4.60 7.57
N MET A 54 -15.94 4.09 7.93
CA MET A 54 -15.79 2.94 8.83
C MET A 54 -16.45 3.19 10.19
N MET A 55 -16.33 4.41 10.74
CA MET A 55 -17.01 4.79 11.98
C MET A 55 -18.53 4.79 11.84
N ALA A 56 -19.06 5.34 10.73
CA ALA A 56 -20.50 5.37 10.45
C ALA A 56 -21.08 3.95 10.29
N GLU A 57 -20.33 3.06 9.64
CA GLU A 57 -20.66 1.64 9.48
C GLU A 57 -20.34 0.81 10.74
N LYS A 58 -19.89 1.45 11.83
CA LYS A 58 -19.54 0.81 13.11
C LYS A 58 -18.51 -0.31 12.96
N VAL A 59 -17.60 -0.19 12.00
CA VAL A 59 -16.45 -1.08 11.83
C VAL A 59 -15.47 -0.83 12.98
N GLU A 60 -14.97 -1.90 13.57
CA GLU A 60 -13.91 -1.83 14.57
C GLU A 60 -12.56 -1.70 13.89
N PHE A 61 -11.84 -0.62 14.20
CA PHE A 61 -10.46 -0.42 13.78
C PHE A 61 -9.72 0.46 14.79
N GLU A 62 -8.40 0.47 14.73
CA GLU A 62 -7.53 1.43 15.42
C GLU A 62 -6.59 2.08 14.39
N GLU A 63 -6.43 3.40 14.49
CA GLU A 63 -5.45 4.13 13.68
C GLU A 63 -4.05 4.00 14.26
N ASN A 64 -3.04 4.10 13.40
CA ASN A 64 -1.69 4.27 13.89
C ASN A 64 -1.53 5.64 14.55
N ALA A 65 -0.99 5.68 15.76
CA ALA A 65 -0.74 6.93 16.48
C ALA A 65 0.25 7.85 15.74
N ASN A 66 1.05 7.28 14.84
CA ASN A 66 1.91 8.03 13.93
C ASN A 66 1.51 7.74 12.48
N SER A 67 0.93 8.72 11.79
CA SER A 67 0.53 8.62 10.38
C SER A 67 1.69 8.43 9.41
N GLN A 68 2.94 8.60 9.86
CA GLN A 68 4.13 8.28 9.07
C GLN A 68 4.56 6.81 9.18
N VAL A 69 3.86 6.01 10.00
CA VAL A 69 4.22 4.63 10.29
C VAL A 69 3.14 3.69 9.75
N PHE A 70 3.61 2.66 9.05
CA PHE A 70 2.80 1.55 8.57
C PHE A 70 2.19 0.70 9.71
N PRO A 71 0.96 0.17 9.59
CA PRO A 71 -0.05 0.48 8.56
C PRO A 71 -0.86 1.73 8.91
N ASP A 72 -1.71 2.20 8.00
CA ASP A 72 -2.70 3.26 8.30
C ASP A 72 -3.74 2.81 9.35
N PHE A 73 -4.29 1.60 9.19
CA PHE A 73 -5.31 1.05 10.08
C PHE A 73 -5.00 -0.39 10.53
N HIS A 74 -5.27 -0.66 11.81
CA HIS A 74 -5.37 -2.00 12.37
C HIS A 74 -6.84 -2.39 12.45
N LEU A 75 -7.29 -3.34 11.64
CA LEU A 75 -8.69 -3.80 11.69
C LEU A 75 -8.93 -4.83 12.81
N ASP A 76 -7.87 -5.42 13.36
CA ASP A 76 -7.92 -6.22 14.57
C ASP A 76 -7.34 -5.45 15.78
N LYS A 77 -8.23 -4.96 16.65
CA LYS A 77 -7.86 -4.24 17.89
C LYS A 77 -7.15 -5.13 18.92
N HIS A 78 -7.36 -6.44 18.86
CA HIS A 78 -6.81 -7.38 19.83
C HIS A 78 -5.46 -7.94 19.39
N ASN A 79 -5.22 -7.97 18.06
CA ASN A 79 -3.96 -8.42 17.50
C ASN A 79 -3.47 -7.50 16.38
N LYS A 80 -2.64 -6.50 16.75
CA LYS A 80 -2.03 -5.53 15.83
C LYS A 80 -1.01 -6.11 14.84
N LYS A 81 -0.90 -7.44 14.73
CA LYS A 81 -0.09 -8.14 13.72
C LYS A 81 -0.95 -8.74 12.60
N LEU A 82 -2.27 -8.75 12.76
CA LEU A 82 -3.23 -9.25 11.78
C LEU A 82 -4.02 -8.08 11.19
N ASP A 83 -4.64 -8.33 10.02
CA ASP A 83 -5.54 -7.41 9.33
C ASP A 83 -5.02 -5.96 9.26
N LEU A 84 -3.76 -5.84 8.83
CA LEU A 84 -3.07 -4.57 8.62
C LEU A 84 -3.52 -3.97 7.30
N LEU A 85 -4.11 -2.77 7.33
CA LEU A 85 -4.66 -2.12 6.14
C LEU A 85 -3.90 -0.82 5.84
N GLU A 86 -3.31 -0.77 4.66
CA GLU A 86 -2.71 0.42 4.07
C GLU A 86 -3.63 0.99 2.99
N VAL A 87 -3.82 2.31 3.00
CA VAL A 87 -4.61 3.01 2.00
C VAL A 87 -3.67 3.70 1.02
N LYS A 88 -3.88 3.45 -0.27
CA LYS A 88 -3.19 4.19 -1.34
C LYS A 88 -4.20 4.84 -2.26
N THR A 89 -3.78 5.93 -2.87
CA THR A 89 -4.60 6.64 -3.83
C THR A 89 -3.75 7.06 -5.03
N PHE A 90 -4.38 7.17 -6.20
CA PHE A 90 -3.73 7.77 -7.36
C PHE A 90 -4.74 8.37 -8.33
N ASP A 91 -4.25 9.32 -9.11
CA ASP A 91 -4.97 9.92 -10.23
C ASP A 91 -5.00 8.93 -11.40
N TRP A 92 -6.21 8.48 -11.76
CA TRP A 92 -6.49 7.53 -12.83
C TRP A 92 -5.83 7.94 -14.15
N ASP A 93 -5.80 9.24 -14.46
CA ASP A 93 -5.25 9.76 -15.73
C ASP A 93 -3.72 9.76 -15.73
N ARG A 94 -3.07 9.70 -14.56
CA ARG A 94 -1.61 9.69 -14.41
C ARG A 94 -1.04 8.32 -14.05
N GLY A 95 -1.88 7.40 -13.58
CA GLY A 95 -1.48 6.09 -13.09
C GLY A 95 -0.86 6.12 -11.69
N PRO A 96 -0.42 4.95 -11.17
CA PRO A 96 -0.02 4.80 -9.77
C PRO A 96 1.32 5.50 -9.48
N GLY A 97 1.19 6.74 -8.98
CA GLY A 97 2.30 7.60 -8.60
C GLY A 97 2.80 7.42 -7.16
N PHE A 98 2.08 6.65 -6.33
CA PHE A 98 2.44 6.43 -4.92
C PHE A 98 3.65 5.51 -4.74
N ASP A 99 4.24 5.57 -3.55
CA ASP A 99 5.27 4.64 -3.10
C ASP A 99 4.62 3.50 -2.31
N LEU A 100 5.10 2.27 -2.50
CA LEU A 100 4.63 1.13 -1.69
C LEU A 100 5.21 1.20 -0.28
N ALA A 101 6.52 1.43 -0.19
CA ALA A 101 7.22 1.69 1.06
C ALA A 101 8.61 2.30 0.76
N ASN A 102 9.22 2.94 1.75
CA ASN A 102 10.65 3.22 1.71
C ASN A 102 11.44 1.90 1.74
N PHE A 103 12.42 1.73 0.84
CA PHE A 103 13.10 0.46 0.61
C PHE A 103 13.86 -0.04 1.84
N ASP A 104 14.71 0.80 2.42
CA ASP A 104 15.53 0.42 3.58
C ASP A 104 14.68 0.20 4.81
N SER A 105 13.74 1.12 5.10
CA SER A 105 12.80 0.99 6.21
C SER A 105 11.97 -0.28 6.10
N TYR A 106 11.47 -0.61 4.90
CA TYR A 106 10.70 -1.83 4.67
C TYR A 106 11.57 -3.06 4.93
N CYS A 107 12.74 -3.17 4.29
CA CYS A 107 13.63 -4.31 4.47
C CYS A 107 14.07 -4.52 5.93
N ASN A 108 14.34 -3.43 6.66
CA ASN A 108 14.70 -3.51 8.07
C ASN A 108 13.52 -3.93 8.93
N SER A 109 12.31 -3.44 8.64
CA SER A 109 11.10 -3.83 9.36
C SER A 109 10.78 -5.32 9.22
N LEU A 110 11.13 -5.94 8.09
CA LEU A 110 10.93 -7.38 7.88
C LEU A 110 11.80 -8.26 8.78
N LEU A 111 12.90 -7.74 9.33
CA LEU A 111 13.74 -8.51 10.26
C LEU A 111 13.05 -8.72 11.62
N THR A 112 12.11 -7.85 11.99
CA THR A 112 11.43 -7.86 13.28
C THR A 112 9.92 -8.04 13.16
N SER A 113 9.34 -7.81 11.99
CA SER A 113 7.90 -7.78 11.75
C SER A 113 7.56 -8.30 10.36
N ALA A 114 8.10 -9.47 10.00
CA ALA A 114 7.92 -10.07 8.68
C ALA A 114 6.44 -10.35 8.34
N TYR A 115 5.57 -10.55 9.33
CA TYR A 115 4.11 -10.68 9.13
C TYR A 115 3.50 -9.52 8.34
N ARG A 116 4.12 -8.33 8.32
CA ARG A 116 3.69 -7.17 7.54
C ARG A 116 3.70 -7.40 6.02
N ILE A 117 4.38 -8.43 5.53
CA ILE A 117 4.30 -8.83 4.11
C ILE A 117 2.84 -9.13 3.74
N ASP A 118 2.07 -9.71 4.66
CA ASP A 118 0.67 -10.11 4.45
C ASP A 118 -0.33 -8.98 4.60
N SER A 119 0.13 -7.73 4.66
CA SER A 119 -0.77 -6.60 4.79
C SER A 119 -1.61 -6.37 3.54
N ASP A 120 -2.79 -5.82 3.77
CA ASP A 120 -3.75 -5.46 2.75
C ASP A 120 -3.55 -4.02 2.29
N TYR A 121 -3.65 -3.81 0.99
CA TYR A 121 -3.64 -2.50 0.35
C TYR A 121 -5.02 -2.24 -0.25
N LEU A 122 -5.71 -1.23 0.27
CA LEU A 122 -6.94 -0.71 -0.31
C LEU A 122 -6.61 0.53 -1.14
N ILE A 123 -6.82 0.43 -2.45
CA ILE A 123 -6.27 1.41 -3.40
C ILE A 123 -7.41 2.10 -4.13
N PHE A 124 -7.52 3.41 -3.98
CA PHE A 124 -8.49 4.23 -4.71
C PHE A 124 -7.86 4.86 -5.95
N ALA A 125 -8.39 4.56 -7.13
CA ALA A 125 -8.18 5.41 -8.30
C ALA A 125 -9.26 6.49 -8.33
N TYR A 126 -8.83 7.74 -8.34
CA TYR A 126 -9.75 8.85 -8.53
C TYR A 126 -9.47 9.56 -9.85
N GLN A 127 -10.47 10.24 -10.39
CA GLN A 127 -10.32 11.18 -11.49
C GLN A 127 -10.88 12.52 -11.03
N MET A 128 -10.17 13.61 -11.34
CA MET A 128 -10.55 14.95 -10.91
C MET A 128 -10.83 15.83 -12.13
N SER A 129 -12.01 16.46 -12.15
CA SER A 129 -12.43 17.43 -13.17
C SER A 129 -12.90 18.70 -12.49
N GLY A 130 -12.11 19.77 -12.56
CA GLY A 130 -12.29 20.93 -11.67
C GLY A 130 -12.10 20.49 -10.22
N SER A 131 -13.09 20.72 -9.37
CA SER A 131 -13.12 20.31 -7.96
C SER A 131 -13.85 19.01 -7.68
N GLU A 132 -14.49 18.41 -8.70
CA GLU A 132 -15.20 17.14 -8.58
C GLU A 132 -14.21 15.97 -8.66
N ILE A 133 -14.30 15.07 -7.69
CA ILE A 133 -13.51 13.84 -7.60
C ILE A 133 -14.45 12.67 -7.82
N THR A 134 -14.19 11.88 -8.85
CA THR A 134 -14.92 10.64 -9.13
C THR A 134 -14.06 9.43 -8.76
N ILE A 135 -14.60 8.48 -8.01
CA ILE A 135 -13.91 7.21 -7.73
C ILE A 135 -14.02 6.31 -8.97
N LYS A 136 -12.92 6.14 -9.70
CA LYS A 136 -12.89 5.34 -10.93
C LYS A 136 -12.82 3.85 -10.66
N ASN A 137 -12.09 3.48 -9.61
CA ASN A 137 -11.96 2.09 -9.21
C ASN A 137 -11.42 1.99 -7.78
N VAL A 138 -11.64 0.84 -7.16
CA VAL A 138 -11.03 0.47 -5.88
C VAL A 138 -10.46 -0.94 -6.03
N TRP A 139 -9.21 -1.15 -5.60
CA TRP A 139 -8.60 -2.49 -5.56
C TRP A 139 -8.27 -2.89 -4.14
N PHE A 140 -8.33 -4.20 -3.90
CA PHE A 140 -7.81 -4.86 -2.71
C PHE A 140 -6.68 -5.80 -3.11
N LYS A 141 -5.47 -5.53 -2.63
CA LYS A 141 -4.24 -6.17 -3.10
C LYS A 141 -3.23 -6.40 -1.98
N LYS A 142 -2.31 -7.33 -2.21
CA LYS A 142 -1.09 -7.51 -1.42
C LYS A 142 0.08 -6.77 -2.08
N ILE A 143 1.13 -6.49 -1.31
CA ILE A 143 2.29 -5.73 -1.82
C ILE A 143 2.95 -6.40 -3.04
N TRP A 144 3.02 -7.73 -3.08
CA TRP A 144 3.61 -8.48 -4.19
C TRP A 144 2.77 -8.41 -5.47
N GLU A 145 1.45 -8.26 -5.35
CA GLU A 145 0.55 -8.05 -6.50
C GLU A 145 0.64 -6.64 -7.07
N LEU A 146 1.32 -5.72 -6.38
CA LEU A 146 1.54 -4.34 -6.81
C LEU A 146 2.96 -4.13 -7.30
N ALA A 147 3.95 -4.68 -6.59
CA ALA A 147 5.34 -4.63 -6.95
C ALA A 147 5.62 -5.47 -8.21
N CYS A 148 6.64 -5.10 -8.97
CA CYS A 148 7.06 -5.87 -10.15
C CYS A 148 8.59 -5.82 -10.34
N PRO A 149 9.12 -6.65 -11.25
CA PRO A 149 10.49 -6.52 -11.71
C PRO A 149 10.77 -5.23 -12.47
N SER A 150 12.05 -4.93 -12.66
CA SER A 150 12.49 -3.83 -13.52
C SER A 150 13.75 -4.20 -14.31
N GLY A 151 14.17 -3.32 -15.22
CA GLY A 151 15.40 -3.52 -15.98
C GLY A 151 16.68 -3.28 -15.18
N THR A 152 16.64 -2.35 -14.21
CA THR A 152 17.83 -1.94 -13.44
C THR A 152 18.07 -2.86 -12.23
N TYR A 153 17.00 -3.18 -11.52
CA TYR A 153 17.01 -4.02 -10.33
C TYR A 153 15.94 -5.11 -10.42
N PRO A 154 16.13 -6.27 -9.77
CA PRO A 154 15.13 -7.34 -9.68
C PRO A 154 13.79 -6.86 -9.15
N LEU A 155 13.77 -5.81 -8.32
CA LEU A 155 12.59 -5.11 -7.87
C LEU A 155 12.54 -3.70 -8.46
N LYS A 156 11.36 -3.27 -8.92
CA LYS A 156 11.13 -1.90 -9.36
C LYS A 156 11.23 -0.93 -8.17
N VAL A 157 12.19 -0.03 -8.26
CA VAL A 157 12.48 0.97 -7.22
C VAL A 157 12.59 2.37 -7.79
N GLN A 158 12.47 3.37 -6.91
CA GLN A 158 12.86 4.75 -7.20
C GLN A 158 14.31 4.95 -6.73
N GLU A 159 15.22 5.10 -7.69
CA GLU A 159 16.62 5.42 -7.44
C GLU A 159 16.91 6.88 -7.81
N LYS A 160 17.65 7.61 -6.96
CA LYS A 160 18.21 8.93 -7.30
C LYS A 160 19.65 8.99 -6.82
N LYS A 161 20.57 9.40 -7.71
CA LYS A 161 22.01 9.51 -7.41
C LYS A 161 22.58 8.23 -6.77
N SER A 162 22.21 7.07 -7.31
CA SER A 162 22.63 5.75 -6.81
C SER A 162 22.18 5.40 -5.39
N VAL A 163 21.13 6.06 -4.91
CA VAL A 163 20.45 5.74 -3.65
C VAL A 163 19.04 5.28 -3.95
N ILE A 164 18.69 4.09 -3.46
CA ILE A 164 17.33 3.57 -3.54
C ILE A 164 16.49 4.20 -2.43
N TYR A 165 15.42 4.91 -2.80
CA TYR A 165 14.50 5.52 -1.85
C TYR A 165 13.31 4.61 -1.57
N ASN A 166 12.53 4.29 -2.61
CA ASN A 166 11.22 3.68 -2.43
C ASN A 166 11.02 2.46 -3.33
N ILE A 167 10.22 1.51 -2.87
CA ILE A 167 9.64 0.44 -3.67
C ILE A 167 8.48 1.04 -4.48
N ARG A 168 8.46 0.80 -5.80
CA ARG A 168 7.49 1.42 -6.71
C ARG A 168 6.50 0.40 -7.26
N PRO A 169 5.22 0.76 -7.37
CA PRO A 169 4.23 -0.14 -7.96
C PRO A 169 4.43 -0.27 -9.47
N SER A 170 3.95 -1.39 -9.99
CA SER A 170 3.61 -1.60 -11.39
C SER A 170 2.31 -0.85 -11.75
N THR A 171 1.94 -0.88 -13.02
CA THR A 171 0.58 -0.55 -13.44
C THR A 171 -0.22 -1.86 -13.52
N TRP A 172 -0.48 -2.48 -12.36
CA TRP A 172 -0.98 -3.86 -12.23
C TRP A 172 -2.30 -4.13 -12.98
N TYR A 173 -3.09 -3.09 -13.23
CA TYR A 173 -4.37 -3.19 -13.94
C TYR A 173 -4.24 -3.05 -15.46
N SER A 174 -3.02 -2.89 -16.00
CA SER A 174 -2.79 -2.75 -17.45
C SER A 174 -2.20 -4.04 -18.04
N GLU A 175 -2.83 -4.56 -19.09
CA GLU A 175 -2.31 -5.69 -19.87
C GLU A 175 -1.10 -5.31 -20.76
N ARG A 176 -0.80 -4.02 -20.88
CA ARG A 176 0.28 -3.51 -21.74
C ARG A 176 1.61 -3.36 -21.00
N THR A 177 1.66 -3.72 -19.71
CA THR A 177 2.89 -3.58 -18.92
C THR A 177 3.97 -4.55 -19.40
N LYS A 178 5.19 -4.05 -19.54
CA LYS A 178 6.37 -4.90 -19.86
C LYS A 178 6.72 -5.84 -18.71
N PHE A 179 6.54 -5.36 -17.48
CA PHE A 179 6.85 -6.10 -16.26
C PHE A 179 5.56 -6.31 -15.48
N ASN A 180 5.13 -7.57 -15.41
CA ASN A 180 3.95 -7.97 -14.66
C ASN A 180 4.24 -7.96 -13.15
N PRO A 181 3.22 -7.79 -12.30
CA PRO A 181 3.38 -7.98 -10.87
C PRO A 181 3.87 -9.38 -10.51
N PHE A 182 4.46 -9.53 -9.32
CA PHE A 182 4.85 -10.84 -8.80
C PHE A 182 3.62 -11.70 -8.53
N VAL A 183 3.73 -13.01 -8.76
CA VAL A 183 2.59 -13.91 -8.53
C VAL A 183 2.49 -14.39 -7.09
N SER A 184 3.58 -14.28 -6.32
CA SER A 184 3.61 -14.69 -4.93
C SER A 184 4.51 -13.82 -4.06
N LYS A 185 4.32 -13.96 -2.73
CA LYS A 185 5.18 -13.30 -1.74
C LYS A 185 6.62 -13.81 -1.81
N GLU A 186 6.84 -15.07 -2.18
CA GLU A 186 8.17 -15.68 -2.32
C GLU A 186 8.94 -15.05 -3.48
N GLU A 187 8.29 -14.84 -4.63
CA GLU A 187 8.94 -14.15 -5.76
C GLU A 187 9.29 -12.71 -5.40
N PHE A 188 8.38 -12.01 -4.71
CA PHE A 188 8.65 -10.67 -4.22
C PHE A 188 9.83 -10.64 -3.23
N LEU A 189 9.90 -11.59 -2.29
CA LEU A 189 11.00 -11.70 -1.34
C LEU A 189 12.33 -12.06 -2.01
N SER A 190 12.31 -12.92 -3.02
CA SER A 190 13.49 -13.25 -3.84
C SER A 190 13.99 -12.00 -4.55
N ALA A 191 13.10 -11.27 -5.24
CA ALA A 191 13.45 -10.01 -5.91
C ALA A 191 13.94 -8.93 -4.93
N LEU A 192 13.34 -8.83 -3.74
CA LEU A 192 13.76 -7.90 -2.71
C LEU A 192 15.16 -8.24 -2.18
N ASN A 193 15.45 -9.51 -1.91
CA ASN A 193 16.77 -9.99 -1.50
C ASN A 193 17.84 -9.75 -2.58
N GLU A 194 17.55 -10.09 -3.83
CA GLU A 194 18.48 -9.87 -4.94
C GLU A 194 18.73 -8.38 -5.20
N THR A 195 17.71 -7.54 -5.03
CA THR A 195 17.89 -6.08 -5.10
C THR A 195 18.82 -5.59 -3.99
N ARG A 196 18.69 -6.09 -2.76
CA ARG A 196 19.63 -5.78 -1.67
C ARG A 196 21.04 -6.30 -1.95
N TYR A 197 21.17 -7.46 -2.58
CA TYR A 197 22.48 -7.99 -2.97
C TYR A 197 23.16 -7.12 -4.04
N GLN A 198 22.40 -6.60 -5.00
CA GLN A 198 22.92 -5.72 -6.06
C GLN A 198 23.17 -4.29 -5.58
N TYR A 199 22.45 -3.83 -4.57
CA TYR A 199 22.55 -2.46 -4.06
C TYR A 199 23.81 -2.27 -3.19
N PRO A 200 24.75 -1.37 -3.57
CA PRO A 200 26.03 -1.24 -2.87
C PRO A 200 25.92 -0.97 -1.36
N GLN A 201 24.88 -0.24 -0.93
CA GLN A 201 24.70 0.12 0.48
C GLN A 201 24.28 -1.06 1.37
N THR A 202 23.63 -2.09 0.81
CA THR A 202 23.13 -3.25 1.57
C THR A 202 23.85 -4.56 1.23
N ARG A 203 24.61 -4.61 0.13
CA ARG A 203 25.32 -5.83 -0.32
C ARG A 203 26.16 -6.50 0.77
N HIS A 204 26.93 -5.71 1.54
CA HIS A 204 27.83 -6.25 2.57
C HIS A 204 27.10 -6.83 3.79
N THR A 205 25.84 -6.43 4.03
CA THR A 205 25.03 -6.90 5.16
C THR A 205 23.94 -7.89 4.73
N ASN A 206 23.89 -8.29 3.45
CA ASN A 206 22.78 -9.09 2.92
C ASN A 206 22.87 -10.60 3.23
N GLY A 207 24.03 -11.11 3.67
CA GLY A 207 24.32 -12.55 3.71
C GLY A 207 23.30 -13.44 4.43
N HIS A 208 22.68 -12.94 5.51
CA HIS A 208 21.65 -13.67 6.28
C HIS A 208 20.29 -12.98 6.27
N TRP A 209 20.10 -11.92 5.47
CA TRP A 209 18.90 -11.10 5.54
C TRP A 209 17.64 -11.91 5.25
N LEU A 210 17.60 -12.61 4.11
CA LEU A 210 16.43 -13.41 3.73
C LEU A 210 16.15 -14.53 4.75
N GLN A 211 17.18 -15.25 5.20
CA GLN A 211 17.03 -16.30 6.21
C GLN A 211 16.40 -15.77 7.50
N ASN A 212 16.84 -14.59 7.96
CA ASN A 212 16.30 -13.95 9.16
C ASN A 212 14.84 -13.51 8.97
N VAL A 213 14.50 -12.97 7.79
CA VAL A 213 13.11 -12.61 7.45
C VAL A 213 12.21 -13.85 7.44
N LEU A 214 12.65 -14.94 6.80
CA LEU A 214 11.87 -16.19 6.74
C LEU A 214 11.66 -16.81 8.11
N LYS A 215 12.71 -16.81 8.94
CA LYS A 215 12.62 -17.28 10.33
C LYS A 215 11.64 -16.42 11.14
N ASN A 216 11.77 -15.09 11.07
CA ASN A 216 10.87 -14.18 11.77
C ASN A 216 9.41 -14.35 11.29
N TYR A 217 9.20 -14.60 10.00
CA TYR A 217 7.87 -14.85 9.44
C TYR A 217 7.27 -16.16 9.98
N GLU A 218 8.03 -17.25 9.98
CA GLU A 218 7.59 -18.55 10.53
C GLU A 218 7.28 -18.44 12.02
N GLU A 219 8.12 -17.75 12.80
CA GLU A 219 7.89 -17.51 14.23
C GLU A 219 6.59 -16.73 14.50
N HIS A 220 6.20 -15.82 13.62
CA HIS A 220 5.01 -14.98 13.80
C HIS A 220 3.72 -15.59 13.25
N THR A 221 3.82 -16.37 12.17
CA THR A 221 2.64 -16.85 11.42
C THR A 221 2.44 -18.35 11.53
N GLY A 222 3.47 -19.09 11.95
CA GLY A 222 3.50 -20.56 11.88
C GLY A 222 3.66 -21.11 10.46
N ILE A 223 3.81 -20.24 9.45
CA ILE A 223 3.91 -20.64 8.04
C ILE A 223 5.37 -20.57 7.60
N LYS A 224 5.86 -21.68 7.06
CA LYS A 224 7.19 -21.76 6.47
C LYS A 224 7.15 -21.44 4.97
N LEU A 225 7.80 -20.35 4.57
CA LEU A 225 7.94 -19.97 3.16
C LEU A 225 9.17 -20.64 2.53
N GLN A 226 9.07 -20.96 1.25
CA GLN A 226 10.18 -21.50 0.46
C GLN A 226 10.53 -20.53 -0.65
N VAL A 227 11.50 -19.65 -0.38
CA VAL A 227 12.02 -18.70 -1.36
C VAL A 227 13.19 -19.34 -2.09
N ARG A 228 13.14 -19.34 -3.42
CA ARG A 228 14.21 -19.82 -4.31
C ARG A 228 15.08 -18.67 -4.80
#